data_AF-A0A9E3AWH4-F1
#
_entry.id   AF-A0A9E3AWH4-F1
#
_cell.length_a   1.000
_cell.length_b   1.000
_cell.length_c   1.000
_cell.angle_alpha   90.00
_cell.angle_beta   90.00
_cell.angle_gamma   90.00
#
_symmetry.space_group_name_H-M   'P 1'
#
loop_
_entity.id
_entity.type
_entity.pdbx_description
1 polymer ?
#
loop_
_entity_poly.entity_id
_entity_poly.type
_entity_poly.pdbx_seq_one_letter_code
_entity_poly.pdbx_strand_id
1 'polypeptide(L)'
;NVSCNNGVRTSTASSAVLNVTDLTTMIGSMDVTIQSESSARDIVFDAELAWSSFHSLTLNAWRSIRIDQTLVDQGVNRLKINTGFGGDLTFARNARLTLWDGHTLLTINGTSYLLVDCVSTLAAAISANPNGFYALADACDAGPDGVYPSSPIPSFNGTFEGFNNPISNLTVVDLGAGHNVGMFANAKGSILDNVNLARVRVQGGANAIVGGLTGGGGSVISGARVQGQVSGGSAAFVGLIGGECLNIRKSSSSGKASGGTDSEVGGLVGLGANITYSTSSAKVKAGNSQFSSATAGGLVGYGDGGTVVSSSAAGTVSVGNGTSNSGSFAGGLMGGSIDEKISRSFATGIVTGGVYSILGGLAGDLDSADESFATGSVTGGKFSQAGGLAGHSFSDITNSYALGPVKGGITGGFAGYNGGIDTSVFSAGSVTGTTVGGFAGDDGGETSNSAYWDTTTSGTDQAVGKCEFSCTEVGLTDAQLKSALPAGFDPAIWGLDSKINGGLPYLLDVPPR
;
A
#
# COMPACT_ATOMS: atom_id res chain seq x y z
N ASN A 1 31.22 15.69 -17.23
CA ASN A 1 30.92 14.26 -16.97
C ASN A 1 29.86 13.67 -17.90
N VAL A 2 29.56 14.35 -19.02
CA VAL A 2 28.70 13.84 -20.09
C VAL A 2 29.49 14.01 -21.38
N SER A 3 29.64 12.95 -22.16
CA SER A 3 30.25 13.04 -23.50
C SER A 3 29.18 13.34 -24.54
N CYS A 4 29.55 14.11 -25.56
CA CYS A 4 28.63 14.53 -26.62
C CYS A 4 29.15 14.02 -27.97
N ASN A 5 28.44 13.10 -28.60
CA ASN A 5 28.80 12.60 -29.93
C ASN A 5 27.55 12.36 -30.78
N ASN A 6 27.41 13.06 -31.91
CA ASN A 6 26.33 12.89 -32.89
C ASN A 6 24.92 12.74 -32.27
N GLY A 7 24.51 13.69 -31.42
CA GLY A 7 23.20 13.66 -30.75
C GLY A 7 23.11 12.76 -29.51
N VAL A 8 24.10 11.91 -29.24
CA VAL A 8 24.15 11.07 -28.04
C VAL A 8 24.87 11.80 -26.90
N ARG A 9 24.27 11.75 -25.70
CA ARG A 9 24.78 12.29 -24.43
C ARG A 9 25.00 11.14 -23.46
N THR A 10 26.24 10.70 -23.31
CA THR A 10 26.57 9.51 -22.51
C THR A 10 27.19 9.92 -21.18
N SER A 11 26.69 9.36 -20.08
CA SER A 11 27.31 9.54 -18.76
C SER A 11 28.72 8.94 -18.72
N THR A 12 29.70 9.71 -18.24
CA THR A 12 31.10 9.22 -18.11
C THR A 12 31.54 9.03 -16.66
N ALA A 13 30.71 9.39 -15.69
CA ALA A 13 30.96 9.24 -14.26
C ALA A 13 29.62 9.20 -13.48
N SER A 14 29.64 8.70 -12.24
CA SER A 14 28.45 8.59 -11.37
C SER A 14 27.77 9.93 -11.05
N SER A 15 28.51 11.04 -11.09
CA SER A 15 28.03 12.41 -10.88
C SER A 15 27.76 13.16 -12.19
N ALA A 16 27.40 12.44 -13.26
CA ALA A 16 27.04 13.05 -14.53
C ALA A 16 25.78 13.92 -14.39
N VAL A 17 25.88 15.19 -14.78
CA VAL A 17 24.77 16.14 -14.80
C VAL A 17 24.73 16.78 -16.19
N LEU A 18 23.53 16.83 -16.77
CA LEU A 18 23.24 17.58 -17.99
C LEU A 18 22.27 18.71 -17.64
N ASN A 19 22.59 19.93 -18.04
CA ASN A 19 21.73 21.09 -17.79
C ASN A 19 20.47 21.04 -18.68
N VAL A 20 19.31 21.38 -18.13
CA VAL A 20 18.03 21.40 -18.86
C VAL A 20 18.02 22.41 -20.02
N THR A 21 18.66 23.58 -19.88
CA THR A 21 18.78 24.58 -20.95
C THR A 21 19.59 24.04 -22.13
N ASP A 22 20.68 23.32 -21.84
CA ASP A 22 21.46 22.65 -22.89
C ASP A 22 20.60 21.59 -23.56
N LEU A 23 19.88 20.77 -22.78
CA LEU A 23 19.02 19.71 -23.32
C LEU A 23 17.92 20.26 -24.23
N THR A 24 17.19 21.29 -23.80
CA THR A 24 16.15 21.93 -24.61
C THR A 24 16.73 22.52 -25.90
N THR A 25 17.90 23.19 -25.83
CA THR A 25 18.58 23.73 -27.02
C THR A 25 18.95 22.62 -28.01
N MET A 26 19.46 21.50 -27.51
CA MET A 26 19.86 20.36 -28.33
C MET A 26 18.66 19.69 -29.01
N ILE A 27 17.59 19.41 -28.25
CA ILE A 27 16.34 18.85 -28.78
C ILE A 27 15.73 19.79 -29.83
N GLY A 28 15.88 21.10 -29.69
CA GLY A 28 15.43 22.07 -30.70
C GLY A 28 16.15 21.96 -32.05
N SER A 29 17.34 21.33 -32.10
CA SER A 29 18.23 21.34 -33.27
C SER A 29 18.49 19.98 -33.91
N MET A 30 18.35 18.88 -33.16
CA MET A 30 18.61 17.52 -33.64
C MET A 30 17.93 16.47 -32.77
N ASP A 31 17.88 15.23 -33.26
CA ASP A 31 17.51 14.07 -32.43
C ASP A 31 18.53 13.89 -31.29
N VAL A 32 18.05 13.68 -30.07
CA VAL A 32 18.88 13.54 -28.87
C VAL A 32 18.65 12.20 -28.21
N THR A 33 19.74 11.52 -27.85
CA THR A 33 19.72 10.34 -26.99
C THR A 33 20.45 10.64 -25.69
N ILE A 34 19.77 10.51 -24.56
CA ILE A 34 20.37 10.48 -23.23
C ILE A 34 20.69 9.03 -22.88
N GLN A 35 21.97 8.73 -22.73
CA GLN A 35 22.48 7.39 -22.45
C GLN A 35 23.12 7.37 -21.06
N SER A 36 22.58 6.53 -20.19
CA SER A 36 23.23 6.21 -18.92
C SER A 36 23.97 4.87 -19.01
N GLU A 37 25.01 4.70 -18.20
CA GLU A 37 25.94 3.57 -18.24
C GLU A 37 26.09 2.93 -16.86
N SER A 38 26.81 1.81 -16.77
CA SER A 38 27.01 1.09 -15.50
C SER A 38 27.56 1.94 -14.33
N SER A 39 28.28 3.04 -14.65
CA SER A 39 28.84 4.01 -13.69
C SER A 39 27.83 5.05 -13.22
N ALA A 40 26.79 5.35 -14.00
CA ALA A 40 25.66 6.22 -13.65
C ALA A 40 24.39 5.54 -14.14
N ARG A 41 23.84 4.66 -13.30
CA ARG A 41 22.90 3.63 -13.75
C ARG A 41 21.53 4.17 -14.14
N ASP A 42 21.08 5.24 -13.50
CA ASP A 42 19.73 5.77 -13.68
C ASP A 42 19.78 7.12 -14.40
N ILE A 43 18.70 7.44 -15.12
CA ILE A 43 18.43 8.80 -15.57
C ILE A 43 17.45 9.43 -14.58
N VAL A 44 17.85 10.55 -13.96
CA VAL A 44 17.01 11.27 -12.99
C VAL A 44 16.73 12.67 -13.52
N PHE A 45 15.46 13.01 -13.67
CA PHE A 45 15.02 14.37 -13.96
C PHE A 45 14.73 15.12 -12.66
N ASP A 46 15.75 15.78 -12.14
CA ASP A 46 15.70 16.59 -10.90
C ASP A 46 15.29 18.06 -11.15
N ALA A 47 15.06 18.43 -12.41
CA ALA A 47 14.60 19.76 -12.82
C ALA A 47 13.48 19.63 -13.86
N GLU A 48 12.57 20.60 -13.88
CA GLU A 48 11.50 20.65 -14.88
C GLU A 48 12.09 20.76 -16.29
N LEU A 49 11.46 20.09 -17.26
CA LEU A 49 11.82 20.17 -18.67
C LEU A 49 10.56 20.29 -19.51
N ALA A 50 10.44 21.40 -20.23
CA ALA A 50 9.44 21.57 -21.27
C ALA A 50 10.14 21.79 -22.60
N TRP A 51 9.66 21.12 -23.65
CA TRP A 51 10.21 21.28 -24.99
C TRP A 51 9.11 21.19 -26.04
N SER A 52 9.31 21.89 -27.15
CA SER A 52 8.51 21.74 -28.36
C SER A 52 9.49 21.61 -29.52
N SER A 53 9.50 20.45 -30.17
CA SER A 53 10.44 20.16 -31.26
C SER A 53 9.88 19.17 -32.26
N PHE A 54 10.46 19.20 -33.47
CA PHE A 54 10.29 18.16 -34.47
C PHE A 54 11.32 17.02 -34.36
N HIS A 55 12.22 17.08 -33.38
CA HIS A 55 13.23 16.06 -33.16
C HIS A 55 12.84 15.10 -32.04
N SER A 56 13.37 13.90 -32.09
CA SER A 56 13.09 12.83 -31.13
C SER A 56 13.96 12.98 -29.88
N LEU A 57 13.38 12.64 -28.72
CA LEU A 57 14.12 12.42 -27.48
C LEU A 57 14.11 10.94 -27.15
N THR A 58 15.30 10.34 -27.00
CA THR A 58 15.46 8.97 -26.51
C THR A 58 16.11 8.99 -25.14
N LEU A 59 15.44 8.39 -24.17
CA LEU A 59 15.97 8.10 -22.84
C LEU A 59 16.39 6.64 -22.83
N ASN A 60 17.68 6.37 -22.71
CA ASN A 60 18.21 5.01 -22.62
C ASN A 60 18.97 4.85 -21.31
N ALA A 61 18.25 4.43 -20.28
CA ALA A 61 18.83 4.19 -18.98
C ALA A 61 19.45 2.79 -18.92
N TRP A 62 20.64 2.72 -18.32
CA TRP A 62 21.24 1.46 -17.93
C TRP A 62 20.34 0.70 -16.96
N ARG A 63 19.63 1.35 -16.05
CA ARG A 63 18.71 0.70 -15.12
C ARG A 63 17.35 1.39 -15.10
N SER A 64 17.20 2.48 -14.34
CA SER A 64 15.89 3.10 -14.13
C SER A 64 15.81 4.52 -14.68
N ILE A 65 14.59 4.98 -14.92
CA ILE A 65 14.29 6.38 -15.19
C ILE A 65 13.42 6.89 -14.05
N ARG A 66 13.88 7.95 -13.37
CA ARG A 66 13.14 8.60 -12.29
C ARG A 66 12.82 10.04 -12.67
N ILE A 67 11.56 10.40 -12.58
CA ILE A 67 11.07 11.74 -12.87
C ILE A 67 10.71 12.40 -11.54
N ASP A 68 11.58 13.28 -11.04
CA ASP A 68 11.39 13.99 -9.77
C ASP A 68 10.72 15.37 -9.97
N GLN A 69 10.82 15.92 -11.18
CA GLN A 69 10.16 17.15 -11.62
C GLN A 69 9.42 16.94 -12.94
N THR A 70 8.38 17.73 -13.19
CA THR A 70 7.47 17.53 -14.33
C THR A 70 8.17 17.68 -15.68
N LEU A 71 7.86 16.76 -16.60
CA LEU A 71 8.28 16.78 -17.99
C LEU A 71 7.07 17.07 -18.89
N VAL A 72 7.23 17.99 -19.84
CA VAL A 72 6.17 18.35 -20.79
C VAL A 72 6.73 18.33 -22.21
N ASP A 73 6.28 17.37 -22.99
CA ASP A 73 6.53 17.34 -24.43
C ASP A 73 5.36 18.02 -25.17
N GLN A 74 5.65 19.18 -25.76
CA GLN A 74 4.75 19.98 -26.59
C GLN A 74 5.10 19.86 -28.07
N GLY A 75 5.96 18.90 -28.43
CA GLY A 75 6.34 18.60 -29.80
C GLY A 75 5.34 17.67 -30.48
N VAL A 76 5.63 17.35 -31.75
CA VAL A 76 4.82 16.41 -32.56
C VAL A 76 5.59 15.12 -32.89
N ASN A 77 6.76 14.92 -32.26
CA ASN A 77 7.71 13.86 -32.60
C ASN A 77 7.84 12.78 -31.53
N ARG A 78 8.88 11.94 -31.66
CA ARG A 78 8.95 10.63 -31.01
C ARG A 78 9.63 10.73 -29.65
N LEU A 79 8.95 10.29 -28.60
CA LEU A 79 9.57 10.02 -27.31
C LEU A 79 9.84 8.52 -27.19
N LYS A 80 11.09 8.17 -26.87
CA LYS A 80 11.48 6.79 -26.58
C LYS A 80 12.00 6.69 -25.16
N ILE A 81 11.42 5.77 -24.40
CA ILE A 81 11.78 5.51 -23.00
C ILE A 81 12.27 4.07 -22.91
N ASN A 82 13.53 3.88 -22.57
CA ASN A 82 14.11 2.56 -22.39
C ASN A 82 14.74 2.46 -20.99
N THR A 83 14.25 1.50 -20.22
CA THR A 83 14.78 1.07 -18.94
C THR A 83 15.55 -0.24 -19.13
N GLY A 84 16.66 -0.41 -18.41
CA GLY A 84 17.52 -1.60 -18.50
C GLY A 84 17.46 -2.47 -17.25
N PHE A 85 17.91 -3.72 -17.36
CA PHE A 85 18.14 -4.63 -16.21
C PHE A 85 16.96 -4.72 -15.21
N GLY A 86 15.72 -4.72 -15.72
CA GLY A 86 14.51 -4.79 -14.88
C GLY A 86 14.23 -3.53 -14.06
N GLY A 87 14.85 -2.39 -14.40
CA GLY A 87 14.58 -1.11 -13.77
C GLY A 87 13.25 -0.51 -14.18
N ASP A 88 12.75 0.40 -13.34
CA ASP A 88 11.43 1.02 -13.51
C ASP A 88 11.48 2.43 -14.13
N LEU A 89 10.36 2.84 -14.72
CA LEU A 89 9.97 4.24 -14.86
C LEU A 89 9.18 4.65 -13.61
N THR A 90 9.63 5.67 -12.88
CA THR A 90 9.01 6.09 -11.61
C THR A 90 8.87 7.60 -11.49
N PHE A 91 7.89 8.03 -10.71
CA PHE A 91 7.55 9.44 -10.51
C PHE A 91 7.55 9.81 -9.03
N ALA A 92 8.19 10.94 -8.70
CA ALA A 92 7.96 11.62 -7.45
C ALA A 92 6.49 12.06 -7.31
N ARG A 93 6.03 12.36 -6.10
CA ARG A 93 4.61 12.54 -5.76
C ARG A 93 3.86 13.49 -6.70
N ASN A 94 4.49 14.61 -7.08
CA ASN A 94 3.86 15.67 -7.87
C ASN A 94 4.43 15.78 -9.30
N ALA A 95 5.36 14.90 -9.66
CA ALA A 95 5.98 14.91 -10.98
C ALA A 95 5.15 14.07 -11.95
N ARG A 96 5.09 14.49 -13.21
CA ARG A 96 4.35 13.80 -14.28
C ARG A 96 5.08 13.92 -15.60
N LEU A 97 4.70 13.09 -16.56
CA LEU A 97 5.09 13.23 -17.96
C LEU A 97 3.83 13.53 -18.78
N THR A 98 3.72 14.75 -19.28
CA THR A 98 2.63 15.19 -20.18
C THR A 98 3.12 15.17 -21.62
N LEU A 99 2.29 14.64 -22.52
CA LEU A 99 2.51 14.52 -23.95
C LEU A 99 1.34 15.20 -24.68
N TRP A 100 1.60 16.20 -25.53
CA TRP A 100 0.54 16.86 -26.30
C TRP A 100 -0.06 15.97 -27.42
N ASP A 101 -1.31 16.24 -27.78
CA ASP A 101 -2.14 15.50 -28.74
C ASP A 101 -1.55 15.34 -30.16
N GLY A 102 -0.48 16.07 -30.48
CA GLY A 102 0.26 15.96 -31.73
C GLY A 102 1.31 14.83 -31.79
N HIS A 103 1.48 14.04 -30.73
CA HIS A 103 2.48 12.96 -30.69
C HIS A 103 2.15 11.81 -31.64
N THR A 104 3.09 11.52 -32.55
CA THR A 104 2.92 10.49 -33.59
C THR A 104 3.46 9.12 -33.19
N LEU A 105 4.37 9.02 -32.20
CA LEU A 105 4.93 7.74 -31.74
C LEU A 105 5.57 7.84 -30.34
N LEU A 106 4.97 7.18 -29.35
CA LEU A 106 5.59 6.87 -28.06
C LEU A 106 6.05 5.42 -28.05
N THR A 107 7.31 5.16 -27.69
CA THR A 107 7.77 3.78 -27.43
C THR A 107 8.39 3.62 -26.07
N ILE A 108 7.94 2.61 -25.31
CA ILE A 108 8.53 2.21 -24.03
C ILE A 108 9.11 0.80 -24.19
N ASN A 109 10.41 0.65 -23.95
CA ASN A 109 11.14 -0.61 -24.09
C ASN A 109 10.93 -1.30 -25.45
N GLY A 110 10.87 -0.49 -26.52
CA GLY A 110 10.64 -0.96 -27.89
C GLY A 110 9.17 -1.19 -28.26
N THR A 111 8.23 -1.15 -27.32
CA THR A 111 6.80 -1.32 -27.58
C THR A 111 6.14 0.02 -27.86
N SER A 112 5.30 0.10 -28.91
CA SER A 112 4.57 1.33 -29.25
C SER A 112 3.28 1.46 -28.44
N TYR A 113 3.03 2.65 -27.90
CA TYR A 113 1.84 2.97 -27.10
C TYR A 113 0.92 3.90 -27.88
N LEU A 114 -0.38 3.63 -27.84
CA LEU A 114 -1.41 4.55 -28.29
C LEU A 114 -1.69 5.57 -27.17
N LEU A 115 -1.61 6.86 -27.50
CA LEU A 115 -2.00 7.91 -26.58
C LEU A 115 -3.52 8.04 -26.52
N VAL A 116 -4.03 8.22 -25.30
CA VAL A 116 -5.45 8.43 -25.01
C VAL A 116 -5.60 9.67 -24.15
N ASP A 117 -6.74 10.34 -24.29
CA ASP A 117 -6.99 11.64 -23.64
C ASP A 117 -7.65 11.47 -22.27
N CYS A 118 -8.66 10.60 -22.17
CA CYS A 118 -9.37 10.33 -20.93
C CYS A 118 -10.11 8.99 -20.92
N VAL A 119 -10.88 8.72 -19.86
CA VAL A 119 -11.53 7.43 -19.57
C VAL A 119 -12.39 6.93 -20.74
N SER A 120 -13.22 7.78 -21.33
CA SER A 120 -14.08 7.40 -22.46
C SER A 120 -13.28 7.00 -23.71
N THR A 121 -12.21 7.74 -24.04
CA THR A 121 -11.32 7.40 -25.17
C THR A 121 -10.51 6.13 -24.91
N LEU A 122 -10.04 5.93 -23.68
CA LEU A 122 -9.35 4.71 -23.27
C LEU A 122 -10.29 3.49 -23.38
N ALA A 123 -11.53 3.62 -22.89
CA ALA A 123 -12.53 2.57 -22.99
C ALA A 123 -12.83 2.19 -24.44
N ALA A 124 -12.99 3.18 -25.33
CA ALA A 124 -13.20 2.93 -26.75
C ALA A 124 -11.99 2.23 -27.41
N ALA A 125 -10.77 2.67 -27.09
CA ALA A 125 -9.55 2.08 -27.63
C ALA A 125 -9.36 0.63 -27.15
N ILE A 126 -9.56 0.36 -25.86
CA ILE A 126 -9.51 -0.99 -25.27
C ILE A 126 -10.58 -1.89 -25.87
N SER A 127 -11.80 -1.38 -26.10
CA SER A 127 -12.85 -2.17 -26.74
C SER A 127 -12.47 -2.59 -28.16
N ALA A 128 -11.66 -1.81 -28.87
CA ALA A 128 -11.15 -2.16 -30.19
C ALA A 128 -9.95 -3.13 -30.13
N ASN A 129 -9.11 -3.01 -29.11
CA ASN A 129 -7.96 -3.89 -28.90
C ASN A 129 -7.67 -4.12 -27.40
N PRO A 130 -8.25 -5.17 -26.78
CA PRO A 130 -8.10 -5.41 -25.34
C PRO A 130 -6.66 -5.66 -24.88
N ASN A 131 -5.80 -6.18 -25.78
CA ASN A 131 -4.41 -6.50 -25.51
C ASN A 131 -3.45 -5.32 -25.84
N GLY A 132 -3.99 -4.14 -26.12
CA GLY A 132 -3.22 -2.99 -26.56
C GLY A 132 -2.31 -2.37 -25.48
N PHE A 133 -1.44 -1.48 -25.92
CA PHE A 133 -0.56 -0.68 -25.08
C PHE A 133 -1.05 0.77 -25.15
N TYR A 134 -1.48 1.31 -24.02
CA TYR A 134 -2.12 2.62 -23.93
C TYR A 134 -1.38 3.50 -22.94
N ALA A 135 -1.27 4.79 -23.24
CA ALA A 135 -0.71 5.75 -22.30
C ALA A 135 -1.56 7.02 -22.21
N LEU A 136 -1.73 7.54 -21.00
CA LEU A 136 -2.49 8.77 -20.76
C LEU A 136 -1.62 9.98 -21.14
N ALA A 137 -2.09 10.75 -22.12
CA ALA A 137 -1.35 11.87 -22.70
C ALA A 137 -1.18 13.03 -21.70
N ASP A 138 -2.24 13.45 -21.03
CA ASP A 138 -2.22 14.52 -20.01
C ASP A 138 -3.24 14.22 -18.90
N ALA A 139 -3.21 15.02 -17.84
CA ALA A 139 -4.25 15.07 -16.83
C ALA A 139 -5.64 15.21 -17.48
N CYS A 140 -6.60 14.42 -17.00
CA CYS A 140 -7.96 14.47 -17.54
C CYS A 140 -9.01 14.57 -16.42
N ASP A 141 -10.11 15.26 -16.72
CA ASP A 141 -11.29 15.35 -15.86
C ASP A 141 -12.38 14.46 -16.46
N ALA A 142 -12.72 13.37 -15.77
CA ALA A 142 -13.79 12.45 -16.15
C ALA A 142 -15.18 12.91 -15.65
N GLY A 143 -15.27 14.05 -14.95
CA GLY A 143 -16.53 14.61 -14.50
C GLY A 143 -17.57 14.84 -15.62
N PRO A 144 -17.17 15.32 -16.81
CA PRO A 144 -18.07 15.45 -17.97
C PRO A 144 -18.65 14.13 -18.48
N ASP A 145 -18.02 12.97 -18.19
CA ASP A 145 -18.57 11.66 -18.55
C ASP A 145 -19.81 11.30 -17.70
N GLY A 146 -20.01 12.00 -16.57
CA GLY A 146 -21.12 11.77 -15.66
C GLY A 146 -20.92 10.55 -14.77
N VAL A 147 -22.02 9.86 -14.45
CA VAL A 147 -21.99 8.63 -13.63
C VAL A 147 -22.00 7.42 -14.56
N TYR A 148 -20.94 6.62 -14.51
CA TYR A 148 -20.92 5.33 -15.17
C TYR A 148 -21.80 4.32 -14.38
N PRO A 149 -22.81 3.70 -15.01
CA PRO A 149 -23.68 2.72 -14.34
C PRO A 149 -23.04 1.33 -14.19
N SER A 150 -21.87 1.14 -14.81
CA SER A 150 -21.01 -0.05 -14.73
C SER A 150 -19.57 0.40 -14.95
N SER A 151 -18.58 -0.43 -14.61
CA SER A 151 -17.17 -0.15 -14.90
C SER A 151 -16.96 0.25 -16.38
N PRO A 152 -16.32 1.41 -16.66
CA PRO A 152 -16.17 1.91 -18.03
C PRO A 152 -15.27 1.01 -18.90
N ILE A 153 -14.39 0.22 -18.27
CA ILE A 153 -13.54 -0.75 -18.96
C ILE A 153 -13.87 -2.15 -18.43
N PRO A 154 -14.76 -2.91 -19.09
CA PRO A 154 -15.22 -4.20 -18.59
C PRO A 154 -14.12 -5.27 -18.48
N SER A 155 -13.17 -5.28 -19.42
CA SER A 155 -12.05 -6.22 -19.41
C SER A 155 -10.82 -5.60 -20.07
N PHE A 156 -9.65 -5.86 -19.50
CA PHE A 156 -8.37 -5.43 -20.05
C PHE A 156 -7.27 -6.45 -19.75
N ASN A 157 -6.47 -6.77 -20.78
CA ASN A 157 -5.36 -7.72 -20.69
C ASN A 157 -4.09 -7.19 -21.38
N GLY A 158 -4.03 -5.87 -21.63
CA GLY A 158 -2.87 -5.17 -22.19
C GLY A 158 -2.06 -4.42 -21.12
N THR A 159 -1.40 -3.34 -21.52
CA THR A 159 -0.66 -2.44 -20.60
C THR A 159 -1.22 -1.02 -20.66
N PHE A 160 -1.43 -0.41 -19.49
CA PHE A 160 -1.81 0.99 -19.37
C PHE A 160 -0.78 1.74 -18.53
N GLU A 161 -0.17 2.76 -19.13
CA GLU A 161 0.80 3.66 -18.49
C GLU A 161 0.15 5.02 -18.23
N GLY A 162 0.00 5.39 -16.97
CA GLY A 162 -0.65 6.64 -16.56
C GLY A 162 0.28 7.86 -16.54
N PHE A 163 1.60 7.65 -16.56
CA PHE A 163 2.62 8.71 -16.43
C PHE A 163 2.43 9.66 -15.23
N ASN A 164 1.77 9.15 -14.19
CA ASN A 164 1.31 9.90 -13.03
C ASN A 164 0.37 11.09 -13.37
N ASN A 165 -0.14 11.17 -14.59
CA ASN A 165 -1.17 12.13 -14.99
C ASN A 165 -2.48 11.81 -14.26
N PRO A 166 -3.07 12.78 -13.52
CA PRO A 166 -4.29 12.53 -12.76
C PRO A 166 -5.51 12.37 -13.68
N ILE A 167 -6.24 11.28 -13.51
CA ILE A 167 -7.62 11.11 -13.96
C ILE A 167 -8.51 11.51 -12.79
N SER A 168 -9.25 12.61 -12.92
CA SER A 168 -10.03 13.17 -11.82
C SER A 168 -11.54 13.03 -11.97
N ASN A 169 -12.28 13.06 -10.85
CA ASN A 169 -13.75 13.02 -10.80
C ASN A 169 -14.43 11.78 -11.42
N LEU A 170 -13.69 10.69 -11.66
CA LEU A 170 -14.29 9.43 -12.11
C LEU A 170 -15.34 8.95 -11.11
N THR A 171 -16.56 8.71 -11.61
CA THR A 171 -17.68 8.25 -10.81
C THR A 171 -18.29 6.98 -11.41
N VAL A 172 -18.22 5.87 -10.67
CA VAL A 172 -18.80 4.57 -11.05
C VAL A 172 -19.79 4.14 -9.98
N VAL A 173 -21.04 3.84 -10.36
CA VAL A 173 -22.07 3.33 -9.46
C VAL A 173 -22.72 2.11 -10.11
N ASP A 174 -22.25 0.94 -9.71
CA ASP A 174 -22.78 -0.35 -10.15
C ASP A 174 -23.30 -1.11 -8.93
N LEU A 175 -24.62 -1.06 -8.73
CA LEU A 175 -25.26 -1.70 -7.58
C LEU A 175 -25.63 -3.17 -7.83
N GLY A 176 -25.19 -3.74 -8.95
CA GLY A 176 -25.38 -5.15 -9.25
C GLY A 176 -24.69 -6.05 -8.23
N ALA A 177 -25.35 -7.13 -7.85
CA ALA A 177 -24.80 -8.08 -6.89
C ALA A 177 -23.74 -8.97 -7.56
N GLY A 178 -22.60 -9.19 -6.90
CA GLY A 178 -21.53 -10.03 -7.43
C GLY A 178 -20.70 -9.41 -8.56
N HIS A 179 -20.91 -8.11 -8.85
CA HIS A 179 -20.19 -7.44 -9.93
C HIS A 179 -18.79 -6.99 -9.49
N ASN A 180 -17.86 -6.95 -10.44
CA ASN A 180 -16.56 -6.31 -10.25
C ASN A 180 -16.66 -4.84 -10.67
N VAL A 181 -16.31 -3.93 -9.76
CA VAL A 181 -16.59 -2.51 -9.91
C VAL A 181 -15.31 -1.70 -9.73
N GLY A 182 -14.96 -0.90 -10.75
CA GLY A 182 -13.82 0.01 -10.74
C GLY A 182 -13.66 0.74 -12.08
N MET A 183 -12.56 1.47 -12.28
CA MET A 183 -12.24 1.98 -13.63
C MET A 183 -12.11 0.81 -14.62
N PHE A 184 -11.40 -0.23 -14.19
CA PHE A 184 -11.39 -1.55 -14.81
C PHE A 184 -12.27 -2.51 -14.00
N ALA A 185 -13.19 -3.25 -14.63
CA ALA A 185 -13.93 -4.31 -13.93
C ALA A 185 -13.01 -5.51 -13.70
N ASN A 186 -12.34 -5.97 -14.77
CA ASN A 186 -11.42 -7.10 -14.72
C ASN A 186 -10.12 -6.79 -15.49
N ALA A 187 -9.01 -6.79 -14.78
CA ALA A 187 -7.69 -6.45 -15.30
C ALA A 187 -6.74 -7.67 -15.36
N LYS A 188 -7.28 -8.89 -15.49
CA LYS A 188 -6.48 -10.13 -15.43
C LYS A 188 -5.37 -10.16 -16.49
N GLY A 189 -4.13 -10.36 -16.04
CA GLY A 189 -2.94 -10.43 -16.90
C GLY A 189 -2.48 -9.08 -17.45
N SER A 190 -3.13 -7.98 -17.06
CA SER A 190 -2.72 -6.64 -17.46
C SER A 190 -1.61 -6.07 -16.58
N ILE A 191 -0.94 -5.05 -17.12
CA ILE A 191 0.01 -4.20 -16.38
C ILE A 191 -0.60 -2.80 -16.28
N LEU A 192 -0.74 -2.29 -15.06
CA LEU A 192 -1.24 -0.94 -14.77
C LEU A 192 -0.13 -0.15 -14.07
N ASP A 193 0.58 0.67 -14.83
CA ASP A 193 1.75 1.40 -14.37
C ASP A 193 1.45 2.90 -14.20
N ASN A 194 1.88 3.46 -13.08
CA ASN A 194 1.80 4.89 -12.72
C ASN A 194 0.42 5.55 -12.92
N VAL A 195 -0.65 4.78 -12.71
CA VAL A 195 -2.03 5.29 -12.82
C VAL A 195 -2.36 6.16 -11.61
N ASN A 196 -2.72 7.42 -11.84
CA ASN A 196 -3.09 8.36 -10.79
C ASN A 196 -4.58 8.71 -10.89
N LEU A 197 -5.39 8.21 -9.96
CA LEU A 197 -6.81 8.51 -9.86
C LEU A 197 -7.06 9.49 -8.71
N ALA A 198 -7.66 10.65 -9.02
CA ALA A 198 -7.90 11.72 -8.05
C ALA A 198 -9.40 12.01 -7.88
N ARG A 199 -9.86 12.14 -6.63
CA ARG A 199 -11.28 12.43 -6.31
C ARG A 199 -12.25 11.42 -6.95
N VAL A 200 -11.92 10.12 -6.91
CA VAL A 200 -12.82 9.09 -7.42
C VAL A 200 -13.99 8.82 -6.49
N ARG A 201 -15.11 8.39 -7.06
CA ARG A 201 -16.25 7.84 -6.31
C ARG A 201 -16.70 6.54 -6.95
N VAL A 202 -16.43 5.42 -6.29
CA VAL A 202 -16.78 4.07 -6.79
C VAL A 202 -17.73 3.39 -5.79
N GLN A 203 -18.85 2.89 -6.27
CA GLN A 203 -19.85 2.21 -5.44
C GLN A 203 -20.30 0.90 -6.08
N GLY A 204 -20.05 -0.21 -5.38
CA GLY A 204 -20.49 -1.56 -5.72
C GLY A 204 -21.70 -2.03 -4.90
N GLY A 205 -22.43 -3.01 -5.44
CA GLY A 205 -23.54 -3.70 -4.78
C GLY A 205 -23.12 -4.73 -3.72
N ALA A 206 -24.05 -5.61 -3.35
CA ALA A 206 -23.79 -6.73 -2.44
C ALA A 206 -22.92 -7.82 -3.12
N ASN A 207 -22.03 -8.47 -2.40
CA ASN A 207 -21.07 -9.46 -2.92
C ASN A 207 -20.15 -8.91 -4.02
N ALA A 208 -20.09 -7.58 -4.17
CA ALA A 208 -19.30 -6.95 -5.22
C ALA A 208 -17.82 -6.94 -4.83
N ILE A 209 -16.96 -6.97 -5.86
CA ILE A 209 -15.52 -6.80 -5.70
C ILE A 209 -15.19 -5.38 -6.20
N VAL A 210 -14.90 -4.47 -5.27
CA VAL A 210 -14.88 -3.03 -5.53
C VAL A 210 -13.47 -2.47 -5.35
N GLY A 211 -12.92 -1.94 -6.42
CA GLY A 211 -11.67 -1.18 -6.41
C GLY A 211 -11.82 0.16 -7.11
N GLY A 212 -11.14 1.20 -6.61
CA GLY A 212 -11.09 2.48 -7.32
C GLY A 212 -10.44 2.34 -8.70
N LEU A 213 -9.32 1.62 -8.78
CA LEU A 213 -8.63 1.32 -10.03
C LEU A 213 -9.19 0.07 -10.71
N THR A 214 -9.23 -1.07 -10.02
CA THR A 214 -9.72 -2.34 -10.58
C THR A 214 -10.65 -3.08 -9.64
N GLY A 215 -11.80 -3.54 -10.12
CA GLY A 215 -12.69 -4.41 -9.35
C GLY A 215 -11.96 -5.69 -8.93
N GLY A 216 -11.41 -6.44 -9.88
CA GLY A 216 -10.56 -7.59 -9.57
C GLY A 216 -9.72 -8.07 -10.75
N GLY A 217 -8.99 -9.16 -10.53
CA GLY A 217 -8.18 -9.82 -11.55
C GLY A 217 -6.68 -9.68 -11.30
N GLY A 218 -5.94 -10.77 -11.58
CA GLY A 218 -4.48 -10.89 -11.39
C GLY A 218 -3.67 -9.99 -12.32
N SER A 219 -3.75 -8.68 -12.08
CA SER A 219 -2.95 -7.63 -12.69
C SER A 219 -1.63 -7.46 -11.94
N VAL A 220 -0.67 -6.82 -12.61
CA VAL A 220 0.51 -6.23 -11.98
C VAL A 220 0.29 -4.73 -11.92
N ILE A 221 0.27 -4.18 -10.70
CA ILE A 221 0.05 -2.75 -10.48
C ILE A 221 1.32 -2.15 -9.89
N SER A 222 1.88 -1.14 -10.56
CA SER A 222 3.08 -0.44 -10.10
C SER A 222 2.87 1.07 -10.08
N GLY A 223 3.31 1.74 -9.02
CA GLY A 223 3.30 3.21 -8.99
C GLY A 223 1.91 3.83 -8.97
N ALA A 224 0.85 3.06 -8.74
CA ALA A 224 -0.52 3.56 -8.76
C ALA A 224 -0.81 4.45 -7.54
N ARG A 225 -1.61 5.49 -7.76
CA ARG A 225 -2.06 6.42 -6.72
C ARG A 225 -3.56 6.57 -6.82
N VAL A 226 -4.30 6.16 -5.80
CA VAL A 226 -5.77 6.32 -5.79
C VAL A 226 -6.22 7.16 -4.61
N GLN A 227 -6.89 8.28 -4.92
CA GLN A 227 -7.52 9.14 -3.94
C GLN A 227 -9.03 9.22 -4.20
N GLY A 228 -9.84 8.90 -3.19
CA GLY A 228 -11.28 9.06 -3.32
C GLY A 228 -12.11 8.29 -2.29
N GLN A 229 -13.34 7.98 -2.67
CA GLN A 229 -14.28 7.22 -1.86
C GLN A 229 -14.67 5.95 -2.62
N VAL A 230 -14.40 4.79 -2.02
CA VAL A 230 -14.78 3.49 -2.57
C VAL A 230 -15.68 2.79 -1.56
N SER A 231 -16.82 2.29 -2.01
CA SER A 231 -17.75 1.57 -1.15
C SER A 231 -18.38 0.35 -1.79
N GLY A 232 -18.59 -0.70 -1.01
CA GLY A 232 -19.32 -1.90 -1.38
C GLY A 232 -20.55 -2.14 -0.50
N GLY A 233 -21.47 -2.97 -0.98
CA GLY A 233 -22.62 -3.45 -0.21
C GLY A 233 -22.23 -4.50 0.83
N SER A 234 -23.20 -5.32 1.22
CA SER A 234 -22.96 -6.47 2.12
C SER A 234 -22.08 -7.52 1.45
N ALA A 235 -21.20 -8.20 2.20
CA ALA A 235 -20.31 -9.25 1.71
C ALA A 235 -19.37 -8.81 0.57
N ALA A 236 -19.07 -7.52 0.49
CA ALA A 236 -18.25 -6.95 -0.57
C ALA A 236 -16.77 -6.89 -0.15
N PHE A 237 -15.88 -7.19 -1.10
CA PHE A 237 -14.45 -6.90 -0.98
C PHE A 237 -14.20 -5.48 -1.46
N VAL A 238 -13.58 -4.64 -0.63
CA VAL A 238 -13.44 -3.21 -0.93
C VAL A 238 -11.99 -2.76 -0.71
N GLY A 239 -11.37 -2.21 -1.75
CA GLY A 239 -10.07 -1.53 -1.66
C GLY A 239 -10.02 -0.29 -2.55
N LEU A 240 -9.09 0.65 -2.30
CA LEU A 240 -8.97 1.81 -3.18
C LEU A 240 -8.28 1.48 -4.49
N ILE A 241 -7.34 0.53 -4.50
CA ILE A 241 -6.69 0.10 -5.74
C ILE A 241 -7.42 -1.13 -6.31
N GLY A 242 -7.54 -2.18 -5.52
CA GLY A 242 -8.17 -3.43 -5.93
C GLY A 242 -9.20 -3.92 -4.94
N GLY A 243 -10.30 -4.53 -5.39
CA GLY A 243 -11.05 -5.41 -4.49
C GLY A 243 -10.34 -6.77 -4.33
N GLU A 244 -9.73 -7.29 -5.41
CA GLU A 244 -8.81 -8.44 -5.43
C GLU A 244 -7.62 -8.15 -6.37
N CYS A 245 -6.37 -8.28 -5.91
CA CYS A 245 -5.18 -7.98 -6.73
C CYS A 245 -3.96 -8.80 -6.31
N LEU A 246 -3.38 -9.60 -7.21
CA LEU A 246 -2.32 -10.52 -6.83
C LEU A 246 -0.92 -9.88 -6.71
N ASN A 247 -0.62 -8.74 -7.37
CA ASN A 247 0.70 -8.11 -7.33
C ASN A 247 0.61 -6.58 -7.37
N ILE A 248 0.91 -5.92 -6.25
CA ILE A 248 0.96 -4.46 -6.13
C ILE A 248 2.31 -4.03 -5.60
N ARG A 249 2.92 -3.04 -6.26
CA ARG A 249 4.18 -2.45 -5.80
C ARG A 249 4.20 -0.95 -5.88
N LYS A 250 4.93 -0.30 -4.98
CA LYS A 250 5.20 1.16 -5.02
C LYS A 250 3.94 2.01 -5.14
N SER A 251 2.82 1.53 -4.62
CA SER A 251 1.50 2.12 -4.84
C SER A 251 0.96 2.75 -3.56
N SER A 252 0.01 3.68 -3.71
CA SER A 252 -0.55 4.38 -2.57
C SER A 252 -2.04 4.68 -2.68
N SER A 253 -2.71 4.70 -1.54
CA SER A 253 -4.12 5.07 -1.45
C SER A 253 -4.41 6.10 -0.34
N SER A 254 -5.42 6.94 -0.57
CA SER A 254 -5.90 7.91 0.41
C SER A 254 -7.40 8.22 0.23
N GLY A 255 -8.09 8.59 1.30
CA GLY A 255 -9.53 8.87 1.25
C GLY A 255 -10.33 7.90 2.13
N LYS A 256 -11.37 7.26 1.59
CA LYS A 256 -12.29 6.42 2.38
C LYS A 256 -12.62 5.11 1.67
N ALA A 257 -12.45 4.00 2.37
CA ALA A 257 -12.94 2.67 2.00
C ALA A 257 -14.10 2.30 2.94
N SER A 258 -15.23 1.83 2.41
CA SER A 258 -16.35 1.41 3.27
C SER A 258 -17.15 0.25 2.71
N GLY A 259 -17.40 -0.77 3.51
CA GLY A 259 -18.26 -1.89 3.14
C GLY A 259 -19.53 -1.96 3.98
N GLY A 260 -20.52 -2.69 3.47
CA GLY A 260 -21.75 -3.05 4.19
C GLY A 260 -21.50 -4.15 5.23
N THR A 261 -22.56 -4.86 5.63
CA THR A 261 -22.45 -6.00 6.55
C THR A 261 -21.58 -7.09 5.96
N ASP A 262 -20.71 -7.72 6.74
CA ASP A 262 -19.87 -8.87 6.31
C ASP A 262 -18.86 -8.56 5.23
N SER A 263 -18.45 -7.30 5.13
CA SER A 263 -17.46 -6.87 4.16
C SER A 263 -16.03 -7.04 4.68
N GLU A 264 -15.13 -7.28 3.75
CA GLU A 264 -13.68 -7.23 3.89
C GLU A 264 -13.19 -5.94 3.25
N VAL A 265 -12.76 -5.00 4.08
CA VAL A 265 -12.42 -3.64 3.62
C VAL A 265 -10.96 -3.36 3.92
N GLY A 266 -10.17 -3.18 2.88
CA GLY A 266 -8.82 -2.68 2.96
C GLY A 266 -8.70 -1.23 2.50
N GLY A 267 -7.71 -0.51 3.03
CA GLY A 267 -7.40 0.82 2.50
C GLY A 267 -6.72 0.77 1.12
N LEU A 268 -6.01 -0.31 0.78
CA LEU A 268 -5.40 -0.53 -0.54
C LEU A 268 -6.12 -1.64 -1.31
N VAL A 269 -6.29 -2.82 -0.69
CA VAL A 269 -6.89 -4.02 -1.29
C VAL A 269 -7.92 -4.68 -0.36
N GLY A 270 -9.07 -5.07 -0.90
CA GLY A 270 -10.09 -5.82 -0.14
C GLY A 270 -9.61 -7.21 0.29
N LEU A 271 -9.25 -8.06 -0.68
CA LEU A 271 -8.85 -9.46 -0.49
C LEU A 271 -7.52 -9.76 -1.21
N GLY A 272 -6.61 -10.45 -0.52
CA GLY A 272 -5.46 -11.23 -1.02
C GLY A 272 -4.53 -10.52 -2.03
N ALA A 273 -3.29 -10.25 -1.63
CA ALA A 273 -2.32 -9.61 -2.52
C ALA A 273 -0.86 -9.87 -2.15
N ASN A 274 0.03 -9.91 -3.14
CA ASN A 274 1.45 -9.64 -2.91
C ASN A 274 1.69 -8.13 -2.99
N ILE A 275 1.97 -7.50 -1.86
CA ILE A 275 2.14 -6.07 -1.72
C ILE A 275 3.56 -5.75 -1.31
N THR A 276 4.22 -4.88 -2.08
CA THR A 276 5.58 -4.41 -1.76
C THR A 276 5.67 -2.88 -1.82
N TYR A 277 6.40 -2.26 -0.89
CA TYR A 277 6.67 -0.81 -0.92
C TYR A 277 5.42 0.08 -1.09
N SER A 278 4.29 -0.34 -0.52
CA SER A 278 3.01 0.34 -0.74
C SER A 278 2.43 0.88 0.55
N THR A 279 1.66 1.95 0.44
CA THR A 279 1.18 2.69 1.61
C THR A 279 -0.29 3.04 1.53
N SER A 280 -1.01 3.00 2.64
CA SER A 280 -2.39 3.49 2.72
C SER A 280 -2.58 4.51 3.84
N SER A 281 -3.28 5.59 3.53
CA SER A 281 -3.78 6.57 4.51
C SER A 281 -5.30 6.64 4.53
N ALA A 282 -5.97 5.67 3.90
CA ALA A 282 -7.42 5.66 3.78
C ALA A 282 -8.11 5.37 5.12
N LYS A 283 -9.20 6.09 5.40
CA LYS A 283 -10.11 5.75 6.50
C LYS A 283 -10.94 4.53 6.10
N VAL A 284 -10.82 3.46 6.88
CA VAL A 284 -11.43 2.16 6.60
C VAL A 284 -12.57 1.89 7.58
N LYS A 285 -13.71 1.45 7.04
CA LYS A 285 -14.86 1.02 7.83
C LYS A 285 -15.54 -0.18 7.21
N ALA A 286 -15.62 -1.30 7.93
CA ALA A 286 -16.48 -2.41 7.55
C ALA A 286 -17.78 -2.37 8.38
N GLY A 287 -18.91 -2.56 7.71
CA GLY A 287 -20.22 -2.62 8.35
C GLY A 287 -20.47 -3.98 8.97
N ASN A 288 -21.23 -4.03 10.07
CA ASN A 288 -21.59 -5.26 10.76
C ASN A 288 -23.12 -5.38 10.90
N SER A 289 -23.62 -6.60 11.12
CA SER A 289 -24.99 -6.86 11.55
C SER A 289 -25.01 -7.47 12.96
N GLN A 290 -26.20 -7.78 13.50
CA GLN A 290 -26.32 -8.44 14.82
C GLN A 290 -25.77 -9.87 14.84
N PHE A 291 -25.56 -10.49 13.67
CA PHE A 291 -25.29 -11.93 13.55
C PHE A 291 -24.02 -12.25 12.77
N SER A 292 -23.22 -11.25 12.43
CA SER A 292 -22.29 -11.42 11.32
C SER A 292 -21.01 -10.58 11.50
N SER A 293 -19.88 -11.11 11.04
CA SER A 293 -18.53 -10.58 11.28
C SER A 293 -18.05 -9.75 10.11
N ALA A 294 -17.46 -8.60 10.40
CA ALA A 294 -16.83 -7.74 9.41
C ALA A 294 -15.31 -7.75 9.60
N THR A 295 -14.57 -7.55 8.52
CA THR A 295 -13.11 -7.55 8.53
C THR A 295 -12.58 -6.25 7.92
N ALA A 296 -11.67 -5.57 8.62
CA ALA A 296 -11.12 -4.32 8.14
C ALA A 296 -9.62 -4.18 8.42
N GLY A 297 -8.83 -3.80 7.40
CA GLY A 297 -7.43 -3.46 7.59
C GLY A 297 -7.03 -2.17 6.91
N GLY A 298 -6.07 -1.45 7.48
CA GLY A 298 -5.66 -0.16 6.93
C GLY A 298 -5.00 -0.26 5.55
N LEU A 299 -4.38 -1.41 5.22
CA LEU A 299 -3.82 -1.73 3.91
C LEU A 299 -4.62 -2.85 3.22
N VAL A 300 -4.78 -3.99 3.89
CA VAL A 300 -5.43 -5.21 3.36
C VAL A 300 -6.65 -5.55 4.20
N GLY A 301 -7.80 -5.80 3.58
CA GLY A 301 -8.97 -6.29 4.30
C GLY A 301 -8.71 -7.68 4.85
N TYR A 302 -8.58 -8.67 3.97
CA TYR A 302 -8.28 -10.05 4.31
C TYR A 302 -7.13 -10.61 3.46
N GLY A 303 -6.15 -11.23 4.11
CA GLY A 303 -5.02 -11.90 3.45
C GLY A 303 -5.32 -13.38 3.15
N ASP A 304 -4.89 -13.85 1.98
CA ASP A 304 -5.14 -15.23 1.52
C ASP A 304 -3.94 -15.72 0.68
N GLY A 305 -2.98 -16.37 1.34
CA GLY A 305 -1.78 -16.95 0.71
C GLY A 305 -0.79 -15.94 0.11
N GLY A 306 -0.90 -14.66 0.44
CA GLY A 306 -0.11 -13.56 -0.10
C GLY A 306 1.12 -13.17 0.74
N THR A 307 1.71 -12.02 0.42
CA THR A 307 2.78 -11.41 1.22
C THR A 307 2.63 -9.90 1.28
N VAL A 308 2.91 -9.31 2.45
CA VAL A 308 2.98 -7.86 2.63
C VAL A 308 4.38 -7.50 3.10
N VAL A 309 5.15 -6.80 2.26
CA VAL A 309 6.57 -6.52 2.48
C VAL A 309 6.85 -5.03 2.40
N SER A 310 7.61 -4.48 3.35
CA SER A 310 8.07 -3.08 3.28
C SER A 310 6.94 -2.08 3.05
N SER A 311 5.79 -2.30 3.70
CA SER A 311 4.55 -1.58 3.43
C SER A 311 3.95 -0.99 4.71
N SER A 312 3.08 0.01 4.58
CA SER A 312 2.55 0.69 5.76
C SER A 312 1.12 1.21 5.65
N ALA A 313 0.48 1.39 6.81
CA ALA A 313 -0.85 1.98 6.90
C ALA A 313 -0.98 2.97 8.06
N ALA A 314 -1.60 4.11 7.79
CA ALA A 314 -1.78 5.21 8.75
C ALA A 314 -3.23 5.66 8.94
N GLY A 315 -4.15 5.15 8.10
CA GLY A 315 -5.56 5.52 8.18
C GLY A 315 -6.28 4.86 9.36
N THR A 316 -7.34 5.49 9.87
CA THR A 316 -8.14 4.92 10.96
C THR A 316 -8.95 3.72 10.46
N VAL A 317 -9.01 2.66 11.26
CA VAL A 317 -9.74 1.42 10.97
C VAL A 317 -10.84 1.24 12.01
N SER A 318 -12.05 0.90 11.54
CA SER A 318 -13.20 0.66 12.43
C SER A 318 -14.07 -0.49 11.97
N VAL A 319 -14.43 -1.35 12.90
CA VAL A 319 -15.46 -2.39 12.77
C VAL A 319 -16.50 -2.25 13.87
N GLY A 320 -17.66 -2.87 13.69
CA GLY A 320 -18.70 -2.91 14.71
C GLY A 320 -18.53 -4.03 15.74
N ASN A 321 -19.64 -4.44 16.32
CA ASN A 321 -19.74 -5.61 17.19
C ASN A 321 -19.56 -6.91 16.39
N GLY A 322 -18.85 -7.88 16.97
CA GLY A 322 -19.00 -9.29 16.65
C GLY A 322 -20.08 -9.97 17.50
N THR A 323 -20.03 -11.30 17.50
CA THR A 323 -20.88 -12.20 18.29
C THR A 323 -20.02 -13.09 19.18
N SER A 324 -20.63 -13.79 20.14
CA SER A 324 -19.90 -14.73 21.00
C SER A 324 -19.24 -15.89 20.24
N ASN A 325 -19.68 -16.15 19.01
CA ASN A 325 -19.23 -17.28 18.19
C ASN A 325 -18.41 -16.84 16.98
N SER A 326 -18.34 -15.53 16.71
CA SER A 326 -17.68 -14.98 15.52
C SER A 326 -17.37 -13.51 15.76
N GLY A 327 -16.09 -13.18 15.93
CA GLY A 327 -15.63 -11.82 16.16
C GLY A 327 -15.61 -10.98 14.89
N SER A 328 -15.73 -9.65 15.01
CA SER A 328 -15.34 -8.74 13.92
C SER A 328 -13.85 -8.44 14.05
N PHE A 329 -13.12 -8.52 12.95
CA PHE A 329 -11.66 -8.41 12.92
C PHE A 329 -11.22 -7.04 12.43
N ALA A 330 -10.30 -6.40 13.14
CA ALA A 330 -9.66 -5.21 12.61
C ALA A 330 -8.18 -5.12 12.97
N GLY A 331 -7.38 -4.70 12.01
CA GLY A 331 -5.98 -4.35 12.27
C GLY A 331 -5.52 -3.10 11.53
N GLY A 332 -4.51 -2.44 12.07
CA GLY A 332 -4.00 -1.20 11.49
C GLY A 332 -3.39 -1.40 10.10
N LEU A 333 -2.81 -2.56 9.81
CA LEU A 333 -2.33 -2.96 8.49
C LEU A 333 -3.29 -3.94 7.80
N MET A 334 -3.72 -4.99 8.52
CA MET A 334 -4.50 -6.10 7.97
C MET A 334 -5.69 -6.45 8.86
N GLY A 335 -6.84 -6.81 8.30
CA GLY A 335 -7.98 -7.24 9.10
C GLY A 335 -7.76 -8.65 9.68
N GLY A 336 -7.56 -9.64 8.82
CA GLY A 336 -7.19 -11.01 9.18
C GLY A 336 -6.46 -11.71 8.02
N SER A 337 -5.90 -12.88 8.26
CA SER A 337 -5.14 -13.66 7.26
C SER A 337 -5.31 -15.16 7.38
N ILE A 338 -5.17 -15.86 6.27
CA ILE A 338 -4.79 -17.29 6.21
C ILE A 338 -3.56 -17.43 5.32
N ASP A 339 -2.52 -18.10 5.81
CA ASP A 339 -1.27 -18.39 5.08
C ASP A 339 -0.59 -17.15 4.48
N GLU A 340 -0.80 -15.96 5.06
CA GLU A 340 -0.22 -14.70 4.59
C GLU A 340 0.91 -14.23 5.52
N LYS A 341 2.02 -13.79 4.92
CA LYS A 341 3.20 -13.32 5.66
C LYS A 341 3.36 -11.81 5.60
N ILE A 342 3.45 -11.18 6.77
CA ILE A 342 3.83 -9.77 6.91
C ILE A 342 5.32 -9.68 7.22
N SER A 343 6.05 -8.83 6.49
CA SER A 343 7.47 -8.56 6.77
C SER A 343 7.84 -7.10 6.58
N ARG A 344 8.71 -6.57 7.45
CA ARG A 344 9.22 -5.19 7.36
C ARG A 344 8.11 -4.15 7.19
N SER A 345 6.98 -4.34 7.86
CA SER A 345 5.79 -3.54 7.63
C SER A 345 5.26 -2.97 8.92
N PHE A 346 4.53 -1.85 8.83
CA PHE A 346 4.06 -1.19 10.03
C PHE A 346 2.73 -0.46 9.90
N ALA A 347 2.06 -0.29 11.05
CA ALA A 347 0.83 0.46 11.15
C ALA A 347 0.86 1.53 12.25
N THR A 348 0.35 2.71 11.92
CA THR A 348 0.20 3.84 12.86
C THR A 348 -1.26 4.27 13.02
N GLY A 349 -2.18 3.66 12.25
CA GLY A 349 -3.60 3.97 12.26
C GLY A 349 -4.30 3.56 13.56
N ILE A 350 -5.25 4.37 14.02
CA ILE A 350 -6.09 4.03 15.18
C ILE A 350 -7.05 2.90 14.80
N VAL A 351 -7.17 1.88 15.65
CA VAL A 351 -8.06 0.72 15.46
C VAL A 351 -9.17 0.74 16.50
N THR A 352 -10.42 0.65 16.04
CA THR A 352 -11.61 0.65 16.90
C THR A 352 -12.58 -0.49 16.57
N GLY A 353 -13.13 -1.13 17.59
CA GLY A 353 -14.09 -2.22 17.43
C GLY A 353 -15.16 -2.25 18.52
N GLY A 354 -16.26 -2.93 18.22
CA GLY A 354 -17.39 -3.09 19.13
C GLY A 354 -17.24 -4.24 20.13
N VAL A 355 -18.37 -4.70 20.67
CA VAL A 355 -18.45 -5.87 21.56
C VAL A 355 -17.98 -7.13 20.80
N TYR A 356 -17.26 -8.04 21.47
CA TYR A 356 -16.72 -9.27 20.86
C TYR A 356 -15.81 -9.06 19.63
N SER A 357 -15.25 -7.87 19.43
CA SER A 357 -14.29 -7.63 18.35
C SER A 357 -12.92 -8.21 18.68
N ILE A 358 -12.15 -8.52 17.63
CA ILE A 358 -10.76 -9.02 17.69
C ILE A 358 -9.89 -7.97 16.99
N LEU A 359 -9.01 -7.32 17.75
CA LEU A 359 -8.36 -6.08 17.32
C LEU A 359 -6.85 -6.13 17.56
N GLY A 360 -6.05 -5.82 16.55
CA GLY A 360 -4.61 -5.63 16.72
C GLY A 360 -4.11 -4.33 16.10
N GLY A 361 -3.01 -3.79 16.60
CA GLY A 361 -2.43 -2.60 15.98
C GLY A 361 -1.85 -2.88 14.59
N LEU A 362 -1.32 -4.08 14.34
CA LEU A 362 -0.87 -4.55 13.03
C LEU A 362 -1.97 -5.36 12.33
N ALA A 363 -2.48 -6.41 12.98
CA ALA A 363 -3.46 -7.32 12.40
C ALA A 363 -4.53 -7.74 13.43
N GLY A 364 -5.79 -7.86 13.01
CA GLY A 364 -6.85 -8.40 13.87
C GLY A 364 -6.59 -9.87 14.18
N ASP A 365 -6.52 -10.69 13.13
CA ASP A 365 -6.06 -12.08 13.19
C ASP A 365 -4.73 -12.18 12.43
N LEU A 366 -3.66 -12.54 13.14
CA LEU A 366 -2.30 -12.58 12.61
C LEU A 366 -1.82 -14.02 12.49
N ASP A 367 -1.50 -14.41 11.26
CA ASP A 367 -0.75 -15.63 11.01
C ASP A 367 0.74 -15.38 11.30
N SER A 368 1.53 -14.88 10.35
CA SER A 368 2.97 -14.63 10.58
C SER A 368 3.37 -13.17 10.39
N ALA A 369 4.27 -12.71 11.28
CA ALA A 369 4.93 -11.42 11.14
C ALA A 369 6.43 -11.51 11.45
N ASP A 370 7.22 -10.82 10.65
CA ASP A 370 8.66 -10.69 10.81
C ASP A 370 9.06 -9.21 10.66
N GLU A 371 9.95 -8.73 11.49
CA GLU A 371 10.50 -7.37 11.40
C GLU A 371 9.42 -6.27 11.32
N SER A 372 8.32 -6.39 12.07
CA SER A 372 7.12 -5.55 11.87
C SER A 372 6.64 -4.87 13.15
N PHE A 373 5.92 -3.75 13.03
CA PHE A 373 5.51 -3.02 14.23
C PHE A 373 4.20 -2.24 14.12
N ALA A 374 3.61 -1.96 15.28
CA ALA A 374 2.41 -1.14 15.38
C ALA A 374 2.52 -0.07 16.47
N THR A 375 2.02 1.12 16.17
CA THR A 375 2.03 2.28 17.09
C THR A 375 0.66 2.92 17.30
N GLY A 376 -0.34 2.54 16.49
CA GLY A 376 -1.70 3.03 16.60
C GLY A 376 -2.40 2.52 17.86
N SER A 377 -3.23 3.35 18.48
CA SER A 377 -4.04 2.93 19.63
C SER A 377 -5.12 1.93 19.22
N VAL A 378 -5.37 0.94 20.08
CA VAL A 378 -6.40 -0.09 19.87
C VAL A 378 -7.50 0.04 20.92
N THR A 379 -8.75 0.13 20.50
CA THR A 379 -9.90 0.26 21.43
C THR A 379 -11.06 -0.64 21.03
N GLY A 380 -11.32 -1.68 21.84
CA GLY A 380 -12.43 -2.60 21.70
C GLY A 380 -13.54 -2.40 22.74
N GLY A 381 -14.72 -2.93 22.42
CA GLY A 381 -15.87 -2.96 23.31
C GLY A 381 -15.78 -4.08 24.37
N LYS A 382 -16.88 -4.31 25.09
CA LYS A 382 -16.98 -5.38 26.08
C LYS A 382 -16.69 -6.74 25.43
N PHE A 383 -15.98 -7.63 26.14
CA PHE A 383 -15.61 -8.97 25.66
C PHE A 383 -14.77 -9.00 24.37
N SER A 384 -14.26 -7.86 23.92
CA SER A 384 -13.27 -7.84 22.85
C SER A 384 -11.97 -8.48 23.31
N GLN A 385 -11.19 -8.96 22.34
CA GLN A 385 -9.80 -9.36 22.53
C GLN A 385 -8.94 -8.38 21.73
N ALA A 386 -8.08 -7.64 22.41
CA ALA A 386 -7.32 -6.56 21.82
C ALA A 386 -5.84 -6.68 22.17
N GLY A 387 -4.96 -6.62 21.18
CA GLY A 387 -3.52 -6.56 21.38
C GLY A 387 -2.88 -5.37 20.67
N GLY A 388 -1.70 -4.98 21.12
CA GLY A 388 -0.98 -3.86 20.50
C GLY A 388 -0.43 -4.21 19.12
N LEU A 389 -0.02 -5.45 18.87
CA LEU A 389 0.39 -5.96 17.56
C LEU A 389 -0.75 -6.77 16.94
N ALA A 390 -1.22 -7.79 17.64
CA ALA A 390 -2.19 -8.76 17.13
C ALA A 390 -3.43 -8.85 18.02
N GLY A 391 -4.63 -8.95 17.44
CA GLY A 391 -5.80 -9.35 18.21
C GLY A 391 -5.65 -10.81 18.65
N HIS A 392 -5.47 -11.69 17.67
CA HIS A 392 -5.09 -13.10 17.81
C HIS A 392 -3.78 -13.35 17.09
N SER A 393 -2.93 -14.20 17.66
CA SER A 393 -1.77 -14.80 17.01
C SER A 393 -1.75 -16.30 17.27
N PHE A 394 -1.63 -17.12 16.23
CA PHE A 394 -1.59 -18.58 16.32
C PHE A 394 -0.29 -19.19 15.78
N SER A 395 0.55 -18.37 15.15
CA SER A 395 1.79 -18.78 14.49
C SER A 395 2.95 -17.89 14.96
N ASP A 396 4.17 -18.22 14.52
CA ASP A 396 5.39 -17.56 14.99
C ASP A 396 5.46 -16.08 14.58
N ILE A 397 5.67 -15.21 15.55
CA ILE A 397 5.99 -13.79 15.33
C ILE A 397 7.42 -13.52 15.77
N THR A 398 8.17 -12.84 14.92
CA THR A 398 9.59 -12.60 15.16
C THR A 398 9.98 -11.15 14.95
N ASN A 399 10.95 -10.66 15.74
CA ASN A 399 11.59 -9.34 15.57
C ASN A 399 10.57 -8.18 15.46
N SER A 400 9.49 -8.24 16.24
CA SER A 400 8.32 -7.37 16.06
C SER A 400 7.89 -6.74 17.37
N TYR A 401 7.20 -5.59 17.31
CA TYR A 401 6.80 -4.89 18.54
C TYR A 401 5.56 -4.01 18.42
N ALA A 402 4.98 -3.66 19.58
CA ALA A 402 3.83 -2.79 19.68
C ALA A 402 3.97 -1.68 20.74
N LEU A 403 3.61 -0.46 20.36
CA LEU A 403 3.76 0.74 21.21
C LEU A 403 2.42 1.43 21.54
N GLY A 404 1.37 1.15 20.77
CA GLY A 404 0.09 1.83 20.92
C GLY A 404 -0.64 1.42 22.20
N PRO A 405 -1.37 2.34 22.86
CA PRO A 405 -2.18 1.99 24.03
C PRO A 405 -3.34 1.07 23.61
N VAL A 406 -3.67 0.10 24.47
CA VAL A 406 -4.68 -0.92 24.22
C VAL A 406 -5.78 -0.86 25.27
N LYS A 407 -7.04 -0.87 24.80
CA LYS A 407 -8.23 -0.93 25.65
C LYS A 407 -9.23 -1.96 25.13
N GLY A 408 -9.82 -2.76 26.00
CA GLY A 408 -10.75 -3.81 25.58
C GLY A 408 -11.31 -4.67 26.72
N GLY A 409 -11.80 -5.86 26.39
CA GLY A 409 -12.23 -6.87 27.37
C GLY A 409 -11.03 -7.63 27.93
N ILE A 410 -10.42 -8.43 27.06
CA ILE A 410 -9.12 -9.10 27.26
C ILE A 410 -8.10 -8.28 26.49
N THR A 411 -7.05 -7.80 27.15
CA THR A 411 -6.06 -6.92 26.54
C THR A 411 -4.63 -7.34 26.84
N GLY A 412 -3.81 -7.46 25.79
CA GLY A 412 -2.36 -7.56 25.91
C GLY A 412 -1.65 -6.38 25.27
N GLY A 413 -0.47 -6.04 25.75
CA GLY A 413 0.35 -5.00 25.11
C GLY A 413 0.89 -5.44 23.74
N PHE A 414 1.08 -6.75 23.54
CA PHE A 414 1.51 -7.36 22.28
C PHE A 414 0.34 -8.09 21.59
N ALA A 415 -0.27 -9.07 22.27
CA ALA A 415 -1.35 -9.89 21.70
C ALA A 415 -2.59 -9.93 22.61
N GLY A 416 -3.79 -9.87 22.04
CA GLY A 416 -5.03 -10.08 22.79
C GLY A 416 -5.14 -11.53 23.26
N TYR A 417 -5.00 -12.45 22.32
CA TYR A 417 -4.77 -13.88 22.54
C TYR A 417 -3.49 -14.28 21.82
N ASN A 418 -2.59 -14.95 22.53
CA ASN A 418 -1.40 -15.57 21.97
C ASN A 418 -1.51 -17.10 22.05
N GLY A 419 -1.26 -17.79 20.95
CA GLY A 419 -1.20 -19.24 20.87
C GLY A 419 -0.01 -19.77 20.06
N GLY A 420 0.94 -18.91 19.68
CA GLY A 420 2.15 -19.26 18.93
C GLY A 420 3.44 -18.98 19.70
N ILE A 421 4.59 -19.29 19.07
CA ILE A 421 5.92 -19.00 19.63
C ILE A 421 6.38 -17.61 19.17
N ASP A 422 6.44 -16.67 20.10
CA ASP A 422 7.02 -15.37 19.81
C ASP A 422 8.53 -15.34 20.09
N THR A 423 9.32 -14.79 19.15
CA THR A 423 10.77 -14.69 19.30
C THR A 423 11.30 -13.28 19.09
N SER A 424 12.02 -12.74 20.07
CA SER A 424 12.61 -11.39 20.00
C SER A 424 11.54 -10.32 19.73
N VAL A 425 10.55 -10.25 20.62
CA VAL A 425 9.41 -9.34 20.49
C VAL A 425 9.23 -8.48 21.73
N PHE A 426 8.59 -7.32 21.60
CA PHE A 426 8.25 -6.54 22.79
C PHE A 426 6.98 -5.69 22.68
N SER A 427 6.41 -5.33 23.83
CA SER A 427 5.32 -4.35 23.95
C SER A 427 5.68 -3.22 24.91
N ALA A 428 5.24 -2.00 24.60
CA ALA A 428 5.43 -0.82 25.45
C ALA A 428 4.19 0.08 25.57
N GLY A 429 3.05 -0.35 25.04
CA GLY A 429 1.78 0.38 25.17
C GLY A 429 1.09 0.13 26.51
N SER A 430 0.39 1.14 27.04
CA SER A 430 -0.44 0.96 28.23
C SER A 430 -1.65 0.06 27.95
N VAL A 431 -2.00 -0.84 28.87
CA VAL A 431 -3.13 -1.77 28.74
C VAL A 431 -4.24 -1.46 29.75
N THR A 432 -5.50 -1.49 29.30
CA THR A 432 -6.68 -1.30 30.16
C THR A 432 -7.83 -2.22 29.76
N GLY A 433 -8.41 -2.94 30.71
CA GLY A 433 -9.49 -3.88 30.40
C GLY A 433 -10.00 -4.62 31.63
N THR A 434 -10.79 -5.67 31.40
CA THR A 434 -11.24 -6.60 32.45
C THR A 434 -10.15 -7.60 32.80
N THR A 435 -9.45 -8.09 31.78
CA THR A 435 -8.30 -9.00 31.90
C THR A 435 -7.15 -8.35 31.16
N VAL A 436 -6.03 -8.10 31.83
CA VAL A 436 -4.92 -7.32 31.29
C VAL A 436 -3.59 -8.05 31.49
N GLY A 437 -2.73 -8.05 30.47
CA GLY A 437 -1.33 -8.41 30.60
C GLY A 437 -0.46 -7.44 29.82
N GLY A 438 0.74 -7.15 30.34
CA GLY A 438 1.69 -6.24 29.70
C GLY A 438 2.17 -6.78 28.34
N PHE A 439 2.25 -8.10 28.20
CA PHE A 439 2.53 -8.80 26.96
C PHE A 439 1.25 -9.36 26.33
N ALA A 440 0.64 -10.38 26.93
CA ALA A 440 -0.56 -11.05 26.38
C ALA A 440 -1.78 -10.89 27.28
N GLY A 441 -2.96 -10.72 26.70
CA GLY A 441 -4.21 -10.71 27.46
C GLY A 441 -4.59 -12.11 27.93
N ASP A 442 -4.45 -13.09 27.04
CA ASP A 442 -4.67 -14.51 27.25
C ASP A 442 -3.55 -15.25 26.49
N ASP A 443 -2.87 -16.16 27.16
CA ASP A 443 -1.76 -16.93 26.57
C ASP A 443 -2.08 -18.42 26.67
N GLY A 444 -2.48 -18.97 25.52
CA GLY A 444 -3.05 -20.30 25.35
C GLY A 444 -2.06 -21.36 24.90
N GLY A 445 -0.78 -21.04 24.65
CA GLY A 445 0.18 -22.09 24.33
C GLY A 445 1.53 -21.64 23.76
N GLU A 446 2.55 -22.40 24.19
CA GLU A 446 3.98 -22.41 23.81
C GLU A 446 4.88 -21.33 24.44
N THR A 447 6.16 -21.67 24.65
CA THR A 447 7.10 -20.85 25.41
C THR A 447 7.74 -19.81 24.50
N SER A 448 7.34 -18.56 24.66
CA SER A 448 7.95 -17.44 23.94
C SER A 448 9.41 -17.24 24.34
N ASN A 449 10.28 -16.99 23.35
CA ASN A 449 11.71 -16.81 23.55
C ASN A 449 12.09 -15.34 23.38
N SER A 450 12.63 -14.70 24.41
CA SER A 450 12.96 -13.26 24.33
C SER A 450 11.71 -12.41 24.00
N ALA A 451 10.58 -12.71 24.66
CA ALA A 451 9.39 -11.88 24.66
C ALA A 451 9.42 -10.94 25.87
N TYR A 452 9.32 -9.63 25.60
CA TYR A 452 9.47 -8.59 26.61
C TYR A 452 8.24 -7.69 26.72
N TRP A 453 8.02 -7.10 27.88
CA TRP A 453 7.00 -6.06 28.06
C TRP A 453 7.50 -4.94 28.97
N ASP A 454 7.04 -3.73 28.71
CA ASP A 454 7.44 -2.55 29.46
C ASP A 454 6.67 -2.42 30.78
N THR A 455 7.36 -2.69 31.88
CA THR A 455 6.89 -2.56 33.27
C THR A 455 6.65 -1.11 33.70
N THR A 456 7.19 -0.14 32.97
CA THR A 456 7.08 1.30 33.27
C THR A 456 5.85 1.91 32.61
N THR A 457 5.51 1.51 31.39
CA THR A 457 4.44 2.14 30.59
C THR A 457 3.16 1.29 30.46
N SER A 458 3.25 -0.03 30.63
CA SER A 458 2.10 -0.93 30.45
C SER A 458 0.95 -0.65 31.42
N GLY A 459 1.22 -0.11 32.60
CA GLY A 459 0.20 0.16 33.62
C GLY A 459 -0.31 -1.09 34.34
N THR A 460 0.41 -2.22 34.24
CA THR A 460 0.12 -3.49 34.93
C THR A 460 1.40 -4.07 35.55
N ASP A 461 1.25 -4.96 36.53
CA ASP A 461 2.34 -5.75 37.12
C ASP A 461 2.35 -7.21 36.61
N GLN A 462 1.40 -7.58 35.76
CA GLN A 462 1.28 -8.91 35.15
C GLN A 462 1.77 -8.89 33.70
N ALA A 463 2.65 -9.83 33.35
CA ALA A 463 3.03 -10.06 31.96
C ALA A 463 1.85 -10.59 31.13
N VAL A 464 1.12 -11.55 31.69
CA VAL A 464 0.00 -12.23 31.04
C VAL A 464 -1.25 -12.14 31.90
N GLY A 465 -2.38 -11.76 31.30
CA GLY A 465 -3.64 -11.60 32.04
C GLY A 465 -4.29 -12.94 32.42
N LYS A 466 -4.23 -13.92 31.53
CA LYS A 466 -4.60 -15.32 31.78
C LYS A 466 -3.54 -16.24 31.22
N CYS A 467 -2.94 -17.03 32.08
CA CYS A 467 -1.90 -17.96 31.72
C CYS A 467 -2.46 -19.38 31.81
N GLU A 468 -2.62 -20.07 30.67
CA GLU A 468 -3.07 -21.46 30.66
C GLU A 468 -1.92 -22.46 30.91
N PHE A 469 -0.69 -22.08 30.54
CA PHE A 469 0.53 -22.89 30.68
C PHE A 469 1.65 -22.15 31.43
N SER A 470 2.90 -22.24 30.98
CA SER A 470 4.05 -21.56 31.58
C SER A 470 4.34 -20.26 30.83
N CYS A 471 3.94 -19.13 31.40
CA CYS A 471 4.24 -17.81 30.88
C CYS A 471 5.65 -17.39 31.31
N THR A 472 6.52 -17.03 30.35
CA THR A 472 7.96 -16.79 30.58
C THR A 472 8.43 -15.41 30.14
N GLU A 473 7.49 -14.52 29.85
CA GLU A 473 7.72 -13.19 29.30
C GLU A 473 8.43 -12.30 30.34
N VAL A 474 9.43 -11.56 29.87
CA VAL A 474 10.36 -10.85 30.75
C VAL A 474 9.99 -9.37 30.81
N GLY A 475 9.72 -8.87 32.01
CA GLY A 475 9.52 -7.44 32.24
C GLY A 475 10.81 -6.66 32.08
N LEU A 476 10.81 -5.63 31.23
CA LEU A 476 11.87 -4.63 31.11
C LEU A 476 11.30 -3.24 31.44
N THR A 477 12.18 -2.30 31.75
CA THR A 477 11.79 -0.88 31.87
C THR A 477 11.90 -0.18 30.51
N ASP A 478 11.14 0.88 30.33
CA ASP A 478 11.24 1.77 29.16
C ASP A 478 12.69 2.19 28.87
N ALA A 479 13.46 2.50 29.92
CA ALA A 479 14.87 2.86 29.81
C ALA A 479 15.73 1.70 29.28
N GLN A 480 15.44 0.45 29.67
CA GLN A 480 16.15 -0.71 29.14
C GLN A 480 15.83 -0.94 27.66
N LEU A 481 14.56 -0.87 27.28
CA LEU A 481 14.12 -1.04 25.87
C LEU A 481 14.70 0.02 24.93
N LYS A 482 14.96 1.24 25.42
CA LYS A 482 15.54 2.36 24.65
C LYS A 482 17.06 2.42 24.67
N SER A 483 17.73 1.60 25.49
CA SER A 483 19.18 1.70 25.70
C SER A 483 20.01 1.16 24.53
N ALA A 484 19.48 0.18 23.80
CA ALA A 484 20.06 -0.45 22.63
C ALA A 484 18.97 -1.16 21.83
N LEU A 485 19.30 -1.59 20.60
CA LEU A 485 18.43 -2.52 19.88
C LEU A 485 18.24 -3.80 20.72
N PRO A 486 17.00 -4.27 20.92
CA PRO A 486 16.76 -5.53 21.61
C PRO A 486 17.47 -6.71 20.91
N ALA A 487 17.82 -7.75 21.65
CA ALA A 487 18.39 -8.96 21.06
C ALA A 487 17.46 -9.51 19.95
N GLY A 488 18.04 -9.90 18.81
CA GLY A 488 17.31 -10.33 17.60
C GLY A 488 17.13 -9.24 16.55
N PHE A 489 17.13 -7.95 16.95
CA PHE A 489 16.96 -6.84 16.01
C PHE A 489 18.28 -6.53 15.28
N ASP A 490 18.35 -6.89 14.00
CA ASP A 490 19.53 -6.64 13.15
C ASP A 490 19.73 -5.13 12.89
N PRO A 491 20.91 -4.54 13.21
CA PRO A 491 21.21 -3.14 12.92
C PRO A 491 21.28 -2.79 11.42
N ALA A 492 21.31 -3.78 10.53
CA ALA A 492 21.17 -3.56 9.09
C ALA A 492 19.71 -3.28 8.67
N ILE A 493 18.74 -3.61 9.53
CA ILE A 493 17.30 -3.51 9.28
C ILE A 493 16.68 -2.44 10.19
N TRP A 494 17.15 -2.39 11.44
CA TRP A 494 16.63 -1.52 12.48
C TRP A 494 17.59 -0.40 12.84
N GLY A 495 17.07 0.83 12.89
CA GLY A 495 17.74 1.99 13.48
C GLY A 495 17.22 2.28 14.89
N LEU A 496 18.01 3.02 15.67
CA LEU A 496 17.61 3.54 16.98
C LEU A 496 18.05 5.01 17.08
N ASP A 497 17.09 5.93 17.19
CA ASP A 497 17.36 7.37 17.35
C ASP A 497 16.32 7.97 18.30
N SER A 498 16.77 8.69 19.33
CA SER A 498 15.92 9.42 20.28
C SER A 498 14.86 10.35 19.65
N LYS A 499 15.08 10.77 18.40
CA LYS A 499 14.18 11.66 17.64
C LYS A 499 13.19 10.92 16.74
N ILE A 500 13.37 9.63 16.52
CA ILE A 500 12.53 8.80 15.64
C ILE A 500 11.83 7.75 16.51
N ASN A 501 10.54 7.54 16.28
CA ASN A 501 9.74 6.50 16.97
C ASN A 501 9.88 6.52 18.52
N GLY A 502 10.01 7.71 19.11
CA GLY A 502 10.14 7.86 20.57
C GLY A 502 11.43 7.28 21.17
N GLY A 503 12.48 7.08 20.36
CA GLY A 503 13.73 6.45 20.80
C GLY A 503 13.70 4.92 20.78
N LEU A 504 12.69 4.31 20.17
CA LEU A 504 12.56 2.87 19.98
C LEU A 504 12.96 2.44 18.55
N PRO A 505 13.21 1.15 18.30
CA PRO A 505 13.67 0.66 17.00
C PRO A 505 12.77 1.13 15.85
N TYR A 506 13.30 1.45 14.68
CA TYR A 506 12.51 1.76 13.48
C TYR A 506 13.13 1.13 12.23
N LEU A 507 12.31 0.80 11.23
CA LEU A 507 12.80 0.22 9.98
C LEU A 507 13.59 1.25 9.17
N LEU A 508 14.81 0.91 8.76
CA LEU A 508 15.67 1.78 7.96
C LEU A 508 15.12 2.00 6.54
N ASP A 509 14.54 0.96 5.94
CA ASP A 509 14.02 1.00 4.57
C ASP A 509 12.70 1.77 4.44
N VAL A 510 11.90 1.80 5.51
CA VAL A 510 10.60 2.48 5.55
C VAL A 510 10.41 3.18 6.91
N PRO A 511 11.17 4.25 7.20
CA PRO A 511 11.10 4.89 8.50
C PRO A 511 9.72 5.56 8.71
N PRO A 512 9.14 5.48 9.92
CA PRO A 512 7.96 6.27 10.27
C PRO A 512 8.33 7.77 10.15
N ARG A 513 7.49 8.52 9.43
CA ARG A 513 7.73 9.94 9.12
C ARG A 513 7.22 10.89 10.19
#